data_AF-A0A645CMG3-F1
#
_entry.id   AF-A0A645CMG3-F1
#
_cell.length_a   1.000
_cell.length_b   1.000
_cell.length_c   1.000
_cell.angle_alpha   90.00
_cell.angle_beta   90.00
_cell.angle_gamma   90.00
#
_symmetry.space_group_name_H-M   'P 1'
#
loop_
_entity.id
_entity.type
_entity.pdbx_description
1 polymer ?
#
loop_
_entity_poly.entity_id
_entity_poly.type
_entity_poly.pdbx_seq_one_letter_code
_entity_poly.pdbx_strand_id
1 'polypeptide(L)'
;MAKEQLKDKPISSIIQDKDFELVAKSKQSMIKEKIFYSEYNYHAYRSIIYMEKHSSLLVIYTDITDEEKRKLQLSELKHNALDVTQSIIDKQMRVAQEIASLLGETTAETKVALMKLKKVLQEEKEV
;
A
#
# COMPACT_ATOMS: atom_id res chain seq x y z
N MET A 1 18.95 -17.65 -25.47
CA MET A 1 20.00 -18.69 -25.48
C MET A 1 19.32 -20.06 -25.51
N ALA A 2 19.76 -20.98 -26.37
CA ALA A 2 19.17 -22.32 -26.43
C ALA A 2 19.56 -23.13 -25.18
N LYS A 3 18.65 -23.94 -24.62
CA LYS A 3 18.85 -24.71 -23.37
C LYS A 3 20.13 -25.56 -23.37
N GLU A 4 20.56 -26.05 -24.53
CA GLU A 4 21.77 -26.88 -24.67
C GLU A 4 23.09 -26.10 -24.53
N GLN A 5 23.09 -24.78 -24.68
CA GLN A 5 24.30 -23.95 -24.62
C GLN A 5 24.75 -23.58 -23.20
N LEU A 6 23.99 -24.00 -22.18
CA LEU A 6 24.23 -23.70 -20.76
C LEU A 6 24.76 -24.91 -19.99
N LYS A 7 24.70 -26.11 -20.58
CA LYS A 7 25.29 -27.32 -19.99
C LYS A 7 26.81 -27.17 -19.95
N ASP A 8 27.43 -27.68 -18.87
CA ASP A 8 28.88 -27.66 -18.63
C ASP A 8 29.51 -26.27 -18.46
N LYS A 9 28.69 -25.21 -18.35
CA LYS A 9 29.13 -23.87 -17.97
C LYS A 9 28.95 -23.62 -16.47
N PRO A 10 29.83 -22.82 -15.85
CA PRO A 10 29.67 -22.47 -14.44
C PRO A 10 28.44 -21.58 -14.26
N ILE A 11 27.64 -21.86 -13.21
CA ILE A 11 26.43 -21.08 -12.89
C ILE A 11 26.75 -19.59 -12.65
N SER A 12 27.96 -19.29 -12.18
CA SER A 12 28.48 -17.93 -11.99
C SER A 12 28.53 -17.09 -13.27
N SER A 13 28.54 -17.73 -14.45
CA SER A 13 28.44 -17.03 -15.74
C SER A 13 27.04 -16.49 -16.04
N ILE A 14 26.02 -16.97 -15.32
CA ILE A 14 24.62 -16.58 -15.48
C ILE A 14 24.19 -15.74 -14.27
N ILE A 15 24.51 -16.21 -13.06
CA ILE A 15 24.13 -15.56 -11.80
C ILE A 15 25.34 -15.61 -10.85
N GLN A 16 25.88 -14.44 -10.52
CA GLN A 16 26.93 -14.31 -9.51
C GLN A 16 26.31 -14.29 -8.11
N ASP A 17 26.04 -15.47 -7.58
CA ASP A 17 25.40 -15.62 -6.28
C ASP A 17 26.28 -16.39 -5.30
N LYS A 18 26.65 -15.72 -4.19
CA LYS A 18 27.47 -16.32 -3.13
C LYS A 18 26.70 -17.38 -2.34
N ASP A 19 25.38 -17.36 -2.42
CA ASP A 19 24.52 -18.25 -1.65
C ASP A 19 24.65 -19.71 -2.10
N PHE A 20 24.98 -19.95 -3.37
CA PHE A 20 25.28 -21.30 -3.86
C PHE A 20 26.51 -21.89 -3.16
N GLU A 21 27.59 -21.11 -3.06
CA GLU A 21 28.80 -21.55 -2.36
C GLU A 21 28.54 -21.75 -0.87
N LEU A 22 27.75 -20.86 -0.27
CA LEU A 22 27.41 -20.93 1.14
C LEU A 22 26.68 -22.23 1.45
N VAL A 23 25.63 -22.58 0.71
CA VAL A 23 24.88 -23.83 0.89
C VAL A 23 25.75 -25.05 0.58
N ALA A 24 26.61 -24.99 -0.45
CA ALA A 24 27.52 -26.09 -0.76
C ALA A 24 28.52 -26.37 0.37
N LYS A 25 29.05 -25.32 1.03
CA LYS A 25 30.00 -25.42 2.14
C LYS A 25 29.32 -25.80 3.45
N SER A 26 28.21 -25.14 3.79
CA SER A 26 27.50 -25.34 5.06
C SER A 26 26.65 -26.62 5.06
N LYS A 27 26.27 -27.11 3.87
CA LYS A 27 25.28 -28.20 3.67
C LYS A 27 23.89 -27.87 4.24
N GLN A 28 23.64 -26.61 4.60
CA GLN A 28 22.36 -26.13 5.10
C GLN A 28 21.56 -25.50 3.96
N SER A 29 20.38 -26.03 3.69
CA SER A 29 19.51 -25.54 2.61
C SER A 29 18.88 -24.19 2.96
N MET A 30 18.78 -23.29 1.98
CA MET A 30 18.04 -22.04 2.08
C MET A 30 16.71 -22.19 1.34
N ILE A 31 15.59 -21.92 2.00
CA ILE A 31 14.26 -22.24 1.48
C ILE A 31 13.41 -20.98 1.40
N LYS A 32 12.83 -20.74 0.21
CA LYS A 32 11.84 -19.69 -0.05
C LYS A 32 12.33 -18.28 0.32
N GLU A 33 13.60 -18.00 0.04
CA GLU A 33 14.18 -16.67 0.18
C GLU A 33 13.63 -15.76 -0.92
N LYS A 34 13.12 -14.58 -0.55
CA LYS A 34 12.68 -13.60 -1.53
C LYS A 34 13.89 -12.82 -2.05
N ILE A 35 14.07 -12.81 -3.36
CA ILE A 35 15.21 -12.16 -4.00
C ILE A 35 14.75 -11.22 -5.11
N PHE A 36 15.62 -10.26 -5.45
CA PHE A 36 15.44 -9.38 -6.58
C PHE A 36 16.75 -9.27 -7.36
N TYR A 37 16.72 -9.67 -8.63
CA TYR A 37 17.83 -9.46 -9.55
C TYR A 37 17.57 -8.21 -10.38
N SER A 38 18.23 -7.11 -10.00
CA SER A 38 18.05 -5.79 -10.62
C SER A 38 18.40 -5.76 -12.11
N GLU A 39 19.45 -6.47 -12.52
CA GLU A 39 19.89 -6.58 -13.92
C GLU A 39 18.80 -7.12 -14.85
N TYR A 40 17.92 -7.97 -14.32
CA TYR A 40 16.85 -8.61 -15.06
C TYR A 40 15.46 -8.07 -14.69
N ASN A 41 15.39 -7.10 -13.77
CA ASN A 41 14.15 -6.63 -13.13
C ASN A 41 13.24 -7.80 -12.72
N TYR A 42 13.82 -8.80 -12.07
CA TYR A 42 13.19 -10.09 -11.82
C TYR A 42 13.05 -10.35 -10.32
N HIS A 43 11.83 -10.60 -9.88
CA HIS A 43 11.54 -11.01 -8.51
C HIS A 43 11.24 -12.51 -8.47
N ALA A 44 11.84 -13.20 -7.51
CA ALA A 44 11.57 -14.62 -7.29
C ALA A 44 11.59 -14.99 -5.81
N TYR A 45 10.88 -16.08 -5.49
CA TYR A 45 11.26 -16.92 -4.37
C TYR A 45 12.28 -17.94 -4.84
N ARG A 46 13.40 -18.01 -4.12
CA ARG A 46 14.47 -18.95 -4.40
C ARG A 46 14.63 -19.95 -3.27
N SER A 47 14.77 -21.21 -3.62
CA SER A 47 15.22 -22.26 -2.71
C SER A 47 16.49 -22.91 -3.26
N ILE A 48 17.52 -23.01 -2.42
CA ILE A 48 18.79 -23.69 -2.72
C ILE A 48 18.89 -24.87 -1.76
N ILE A 49 18.75 -26.08 -2.28
CA ILE A 49 18.67 -27.32 -1.50
C ILE A 49 19.93 -28.15 -1.74
N TYR A 50 20.65 -28.49 -0.67
CA TYR A 50 21.79 -29.40 -0.76
C TYR A 50 21.31 -30.86 -0.82
N MET A 51 21.73 -31.58 -1.86
CA MET A 51 21.42 -33.00 -2.04
C MET A 51 22.62 -33.85 -1.66
N GLU A 52 22.62 -34.37 -0.43
CA GLU A 52 23.75 -35.15 0.12
C GLU A 52 24.14 -36.34 -0.77
N LYS A 53 23.16 -37.10 -1.26
CA LYS A 53 23.38 -38.31 -2.06
C LYS A 53 24.13 -38.06 -3.38
N HIS A 54 24.02 -36.84 -3.92
CA HIS A 54 24.53 -36.50 -5.24
C HIS A 54 25.58 -35.40 -5.20
N SER A 55 25.98 -34.93 -4.00
CA SER A 55 26.91 -33.80 -3.81
C SER A 55 26.60 -32.62 -4.75
N SER A 56 25.32 -32.28 -4.86
CA SER A 56 24.82 -31.27 -5.80
C SER A 56 23.77 -30.37 -5.15
N LEU A 57 23.49 -29.26 -5.81
CA LEU A 57 22.47 -28.30 -5.39
C LEU A 57 21.26 -28.38 -6.31
N LEU A 58 20.07 -28.48 -5.72
CA LEU A 58 18.82 -28.22 -6.41
C LEU A 58 18.42 -26.77 -6.16
N VAL A 59 18.38 -25.97 -7.21
CA VAL A 59 17.95 -24.57 -7.13
C VAL A 59 16.60 -24.43 -7.81
N ILE A 60 15.63 -23.89 -7.07
CA ILE A 60 14.28 -23.63 -7.56
C ILE A 60 14.04 -22.13 -7.49
N TYR A 61 13.65 -21.56 -8.63
CA TYR A 61 13.14 -20.20 -8.71
C TYR A 61 11.65 -20.26 -9.01
N THR A 62 10.87 -19.55 -8.21
CA THR A 62 9.47 -19.27 -8.48
C THR A 62 9.37 -17.79 -8.81
N ASP A 63 9.14 -17.47 -10.07
CA ASP A 63 8.90 -16.10 -10.54
C ASP A 63 7.68 -15.52 -9.83
N ILE A 64 7.84 -14.32 -9.27
CA ILE A 64 6.78 -13.53 -8.63
C ILE A 64 6.77 -12.09 -9.14
N THR A 65 7.39 -11.84 -10.30
CA THR A 65 7.58 -10.49 -10.84
C THR A 65 6.24 -9.80 -11.11
N ASP A 66 5.30 -10.52 -11.72
CA ASP A 66 3.96 -9.98 -12.00
C ASP A 66 3.13 -9.78 -10.72
N GLU A 67 3.27 -10.66 -9.73
CA GLU A 67 2.65 -10.53 -8.41
C GLU A 67 3.13 -9.27 -7.70
N GLU A 68 4.45 -9.03 -7.68
CA GLU A 68 5.04 -7.85 -7.06
C GLU A 68 4.60 -6.57 -7.76
N LYS A 69 4.56 -6.58 -9.10
CA LYS A 69 4.03 -5.46 -9.89
C LYS A 69 2.56 -5.18 -9.58
N ARG A 70 1.71 -6.21 -9.56
CA ARG A 70 0.29 -6.08 -9.20
C ARG A 70 0.12 -5.56 -7.77
N LYS A 71 0.96 -6.00 -6.84
CA LYS A 71 0.94 -5.55 -5.44
C LYS A 71 1.27 -4.06 -5.34
N LEU A 72 2.28 -3.58 -6.06
CA LEU A 72 2.64 -2.16 -6.11
C LEU A 72 1.49 -1.32 -6.70
N GLN A 73 0.96 -1.73 -7.86
CA GLN A 73 -0.17 -1.04 -8.50
C GLN A 73 -1.40 -0.97 -7.58
N LEU A 74 -1.73 -2.05 -6.89
CA LEU A 74 -2.83 -2.07 -5.94
C LEU A 74 -2.57 -1.15 -4.74
N SER A 75 -1.32 -1.06 -4.28
CA SER A 75 -0.93 -0.15 -3.20
C SER A 75 -1.11 1.32 -3.61
N GLU A 76 -0.68 1.67 -4.82
CA GLU A 76 -0.85 3.03 -5.37
C GLU A 76 -2.32 3.39 -5.53
N LEU A 77 -3.13 2.48 -6.09
CA LEU A 77 -4.57 2.69 -6.22
C LEU A 77 -5.25 2.90 -4.86
N LYS A 78 -4.87 2.11 -3.84
CA LYS A 78 -5.38 2.28 -2.47
C LYS A 78 -5.01 3.64 -1.90
N HIS A 79 -3.76 4.07 -2.07
CA HIS A 79 -3.31 5.36 -1.57
C HIS A 79 -4.08 6.51 -2.24
N ASN A 80 -4.18 6.49 -3.57
CA ASN A 80 -4.95 7.49 -4.32
C ASN A 80 -6.42 7.54 -3.89
N ALA A 81 -7.04 6.38 -3.63
CA ALA A 81 -8.43 6.31 -3.16
C ALA A 81 -8.59 6.94 -1.77
N LEU A 82 -7.63 6.74 -0.87
CA LEU A 82 -7.63 7.37 0.46
C LEU A 82 -7.50 8.90 0.33
N ASP A 83 -6.58 9.38 -0.50
CA ASP A 83 -6.35 10.81 -0.69
C ASP A 83 -7.59 11.52 -1.27
N VAL A 84 -8.22 10.90 -2.28
CA VAL A 84 -9.47 11.42 -2.86
C VAL A 84 -10.58 11.44 -1.80
N THR A 85 -10.70 10.38 -1.01
CA THR A 85 -11.70 10.30 0.06
C THR A 85 -11.48 11.39 1.11
N GLN A 86 -10.24 11.60 1.54
CA GLN A 86 -9.91 12.65 2.50
C GLN A 86 -10.23 14.04 1.95
N SER A 87 -9.91 14.30 0.67
CA SER A 87 -10.27 15.57 0.01
C SER A 87 -11.79 15.82 0.01
N ILE A 88 -12.60 14.77 -0.19
CA ILE A 88 -14.06 14.88 -0.14
C ILE A 88 -14.51 15.17 1.29
N ILE A 89 -13.96 14.48 2.30
CA ILE A 89 -14.28 14.73 3.71
C ILE A 89 -13.99 16.18 4.07
N ASP A 90 -12.83 16.72 3.68
CA ASP A 90 -12.44 18.10 3.98
C ASP A 90 -13.38 19.12 3.31
N LYS A 91 -13.83 18.83 2.08
CA LYS A 91 -14.86 19.63 1.40
C LYS A 91 -16.19 19.60 2.14
N GLN A 92 -16.65 18.42 2.55
CA GLN A 92 -17.91 18.28 3.29
C GLN A 92 -17.85 18.93 4.68
N MET A 93 -16.70 18.90 5.34
CA MET A 93 -16.50 19.55 6.64
C MET A 93 -16.60 21.07 6.51
N ARG A 94 -16.03 21.67 5.46
CA ARG A 94 -16.21 23.12 5.18
C ARG A 94 -17.67 23.47 4.93
N VAL A 95 -18.38 22.68 4.12
CA VAL A 95 -19.83 22.88 3.89
C VAL A 95 -20.60 22.81 5.21
N ALA A 96 -20.30 21.83 6.08
CA ALA A 96 -20.94 21.71 7.38
C ALA A 96 -20.66 22.94 8.27
N GLN A 97 -19.44 23.48 8.24
CA GLN A 97 -19.09 24.71 8.96
C GLN A 97 -19.86 25.92 8.45
N GLU A 98 -19.96 26.10 7.12
CA GLU A 98 -20.75 27.17 6.51
C GLU A 98 -22.23 27.08 6.90
N ILE A 99 -22.81 25.87 6.85
CA ILE A 99 -24.19 25.63 7.29
C ILE A 99 -24.34 25.95 8.77
N ALA A 100 -23.41 25.53 9.62
CA ALA A 100 -23.45 25.80 11.06
C ALA A 100 -23.37 27.31 11.35
N SER A 101 -22.52 28.04 10.63
CA SER A 101 -22.43 29.51 10.71
C SER A 101 -23.75 30.18 10.32
N LEU A 102 -24.32 29.81 9.17
CA LEU A 102 -25.61 30.35 8.71
C LEU A 102 -26.76 29.99 9.66
N LEU A 103 -26.76 28.77 10.20
CA LEU A 103 -27.76 28.34 11.17
C LEU A 103 -27.64 29.14 12.48
N GLY A 104 -26.41 29.45 12.91
CA GLY A 104 -26.14 30.28 14.07
C GLY A 104 -26.64 31.72 13.88
N GLU A 105 -26.37 32.31 12.72
CA GLU A 105 -26.83 33.66 12.33
C GLU A 105 -28.36 33.73 12.32
N THR A 106 -29.01 32.85 11.56
CA THR A 106 -30.49 32.82 11.46
C THR A 106 -31.17 32.51 12.80
N THR A 107 -30.57 31.68 13.65
CA THR A 107 -31.07 31.43 15.02
C THR A 107 -30.96 32.66 15.90
N ALA A 108 -29.85 33.41 15.79
CA ALA A 108 -29.67 34.67 16.52
C ALA A 108 -30.69 35.73 16.05
N GLU A 109 -30.90 35.89 14.75
CA GLU A 109 -31.92 36.77 14.19
C GLU A 109 -33.33 36.40 14.68
N THR A 110 -33.67 35.11 14.62
CA THR A 110 -34.95 34.58 15.10
C THR A 110 -35.15 34.88 16.59
N LYS A 111 -34.12 34.68 17.42
CA LYS A 111 -34.17 35.01 18.86
C LYS A 111 -34.45 36.50 19.08
N VAL A 112 -33.80 37.39 18.33
CA VAL A 112 -34.01 38.84 18.44
C VAL A 112 -35.45 39.20 18.04
N ALA A 113 -35.97 38.65 16.95
CA ALA A 113 -37.34 38.89 16.52
C ALA A 113 -38.37 38.42 17.56
N LEU A 114 -38.19 37.21 18.12
CA LEU A 114 -39.06 36.67 19.18
C LEU A 114 -38.98 37.48 20.48
N MET A 115 -37.80 37.99 20.85
CA MET A 115 -37.64 38.88 22.00
C MET A 115 -38.37 40.21 21.80
N LYS A 116 -38.29 40.80 20.61
CA LYS A 116 -39.04 42.02 20.27
C LYS A 116 -40.55 41.78 20.35
N LEU A 117 -41.03 40.68 19.75
CA LEU A 117 -42.44 40.28 19.83
C LEU A 117 -42.91 40.10 21.27
N LYS A 118 -42.11 39.40 22.10
CA LYS A 118 -42.39 39.22 23.51
C LYS A 118 -42.55 40.55 24.24
N LYS A 119 -41.67 41.54 23.96
CA LYS A 119 -41.71 42.86 24.59
C LYS A 119 -43.01 43.61 24.23
N VAL A 120 -43.39 43.61 22.95
CA VAL A 120 -44.66 44.23 22.48
C VAL A 120 -45.87 43.64 23.21
N LEU A 121 -45.94 42.31 23.31
CA LEU A 121 -47.04 41.62 24.00
C LEU A 121 -47.08 41.86 25.52
N GLN A 122 -45.95 42.25 26.13
CA GLN A 122 -45.89 42.63 27.55
C GLN A 122 -46.34 44.07 27.77
N GLU A 123 -45.99 44.99 26.86
CA GLU A 123 -46.37 46.40 26.92
C GLU A 123 -47.88 46.61 26.68
N GLU A 124 -48.53 45.78 25.86
CA GLU A 124 -49.99 45.84 25.64
C GLU A 124 -50.85 45.44 26.85
N LYS A 125 -50.27 44.80 27.89
CA LYS A 125 -51.00 44.40 29.11
C LYS A 125 -51.09 45.49 30.18
N GLU A 126 -50.44 46.64 30.00
CA GLU A 126 -50.42 47.74 30.98
C GLU A 126 -51.44 48.87 30.70
N VAL A 127 -52.48 48.61 29.89
CA VAL A 127 -53.60 49.54 29.63
C VAL A 127 -54.92 48.96 30.13
#